data_AF-X1A6P5-F1
#
_entry.id   AF-X1A6P5-F1
#
_cell.length_a   1.000
_cell.length_b   1.000
_cell.length_c   1.000
_cell.angle_alpha   90.00
_cell.angle_beta   90.00
_cell.angle_gamma   90.00
#
_symmetry.space_group_name_H-M   'P 1'
#
loop_
_entity.id
_entity.type
_entity.pdbx_description
1 polymer ?
#
loop_
_entity_poly.entity_id
_entity_poly.type
_entity_poly.pdbx_seq_one_letter_code
_entity_poly.pdbx_strand_id
1 'polypeptide(L)'
;MKKIKFSKFNGQGNDFIIINATTGMFDLSKIQIIKMCNKNYGIGADGLILVRTSEVSDLKMEYYNYDGSIAEMCGNGIRCMARFAYENNLIKSKNISIETLAGIKKISIDTKDNKVENIKVDMGTPELRPENIPVNIKNKTEIFNHKISIDSKEFFINCVSIGNPHCVIFLQEGEDINTVPLSKWGFKLENYKIFPNKTNVEFVQIKNDRELNM
;
A
#
# COMPACT_ATOMS: atom_id res chain seq x y z
N MET A 1 -25.90 -2.07 -20.83
CA MET A 1 -24.86 -2.33 -19.81
C MET A 1 -23.50 -2.19 -20.46
N LYS A 2 -22.56 -1.43 -19.86
CA LYS A 2 -21.20 -1.26 -20.39
C LYS A 2 -20.32 -2.39 -19.84
N LYS A 3 -19.63 -3.12 -20.72
CA LYS A 3 -18.63 -4.13 -20.31
C LYS A 3 -17.30 -3.43 -20.06
N ILE A 4 -16.61 -3.82 -19.00
CA ILE A 4 -15.28 -3.30 -18.64
C ILE A 4 -14.30 -4.46 -18.71
N LYS A 5 -13.24 -4.33 -19.52
CA LYS A 5 -12.12 -5.26 -19.51
C LYS A 5 -11.21 -4.91 -18.34
N PHE A 6 -10.86 -5.89 -17.53
CA PHE A 6 -9.96 -5.75 -16.40
C PHE A 6 -9.01 -6.95 -16.36
N SER A 7 -7.94 -6.83 -15.57
CA SER A 7 -7.11 -7.95 -15.14
C SER A 7 -7.08 -8.00 -13.63
N LYS A 8 -7.00 -9.20 -13.06
CA LYS A 8 -6.88 -9.37 -11.61
C LYS A 8 -5.46 -9.81 -11.28
N PHE A 9 -4.80 -9.06 -10.41
CA PHE A 9 -3.43 -9.34 -9.97
C PHE A 9 -3.39 -9.48 -8.45
N ASN A 10 -2.38 -10.18 -7.95
CA ASN A 10 -2.10 -10.30 -6.53
C ASN A 10 -0.62 -10.09 -6.28
N GLY A 11 -0.29 -9.32 -5.24
CA GLY A 11 1.07 -9.15 -4.75
C GLY A 11 1.12 -9.51 -3.27
N GLN A 12 1.70 -10.67 -2.95
CA GLN A 12 1.86 -11.16 -1.57
C GLN A 12 0.54 -11.21 -0.78
N GLY A 13 -0.53 -11.73 -1.39
CA GLY A 13 -1.84 -11.87 -0.73
C GLY A 13 -2.77 -10.67 -0.91
N ASN A 14 -2.25 -9.49 -1.27
CA ASN A 14 -3.06 -8.31 -1.56
C ASN A 14 -3.49 -8.27 -3.05
N ASP A 15 -4.80 -8.29 -3.33
CA ASP A 15 -5.34 -8.41 -4.69
C ASP A 15 -5.97 -7.13 -5.25
N PHE A 16 -5.82 -6.92 -6.56
CA PHE A 16 -6.21 -5.70 -7.25
C PHE A 16 -6.94 -6.00 -8.55
N ILE A 17 -7.97 -5.19 -8.82
CA ILE A 17 -8.55 -5.05 -10.15
C ILE A 17 -7.74 -3.98 -10.88
N ILE A 18 -7.07 -4.34 -11.98
CA ILE A 18 -6.30 -3.41 -12.80
C ILE A 18 -7.01 -3.19 -14.13
N ILE A 19 -7.20 -1.92 -14.49
CA ILE A 19 -7.86 -1.51 -15.72
C ILE A 19 -6.91 -0.62 -16.51
N ASN A 20 -6.73 -0.95 -17.79
CA ASN A 20 -6.08 -0.04 -18.71
C ASN A 20 -7.01 1.14 -19.01
N ALA A 21 -6.66 2.32 -18.50
CA ALA A 21 -7.36 3.57 -18.70
C ALA A 21 -6.50 4.59 -19.47
N THR A 22 -5.54 4.11 -20.28
CA THR A 22 -4.70 4.96 -21.14
C THR A 22 -5.42 5.40 -22.42
N THR A 23 -6.50 4.73 -22.80
CA THR A 23 -7.31 5.08 -23.97
C THR A 23 -8.75 5.39 -23.56
N GLY A 24 -9.17 6.64 -23.79
CA GLY A 24 -10.53 7.12 -23.54
C GLY A 24 -10.82 7.56 -22.10
N MET A 25 -11.98 8.19 -21.91
CA MET A 25 -12.45 8.57 -20.58
C MET A 25 -12.98 7.36 -19.83
N PHE A 26 -12.39 7.13 -18.65
CA PHE A 26 -12.71 6.01 -17.79
C PHE A 26 -12.97 6.52 -16.38
N ASP A 27 -14.14 7.11 -16.17
CA ASP A 27 -14.52 7.70 -14.88
C ASP A 27 -15.46 6.72 -14.17
N LEU A 28 -14.93 6.07 -13.13
CA LEU A 28 -15.72 5.21 -12.26
C LEU A 28 -16.20 6.01 -11.06
N SER A 29 -17.50 5.97 -10.80
CA SER A 29 -18.04 6.47 -9.55
C SER A 29 -17.56 5.62 -8.37
N LYS A 30 -17.49 6.24 -7.18
CA LYS A 30 -17.18 5.56 -5.91
C LYS A 30 -18.05 4.30 -5.71
N ILE A 31 -19.35 4.39 -6.04
CA ILE A 31 -20.30 3.28 -5.91
C ILE A 31 -19.93 2.11 -6.84
N GLN A 32 -19.47 2.40 -8.07
CA GLN A 32 -19.01 1.36 -8.99
C GLN A 32 -17.77 0.66 -8.46
N ILE A 33 -16.79 1.41 -7.93
CA ILE A 33 -15.57 0.84 -7.35
C ILE A 33 -15.90 -0.09 -6.18
N ILE A 34 -16.72 0.38 -5.22
CA ILE A 34 -17.16 -0.43 -4.08
C ILE A 34 -17.85 -1.72 -4.53
N LYS A 35 -18.75 -1.63 -5.52
CA LYS A 35 -19.45 -2.79 -6.08
C LYS A 35 -18.49 -3.78 -6.74
N MET A 36 -17.49 -3.29 -7.48
CA MET A 36 -16.50 -4.14 -8.14
C MET A 36 -15.58 -4.85 -7.13
N CYS A 37 -15.12 -4.14 -6.10
CA CYS A 37 -14.24 -4.67 -5.06
C CYS A 37 -14.95 -5.58 -4.05
N ASN A 38 -16.28 -5.57 -3.99
CA ASN A 38 -17.05 -6.44 -3.09
C ASN A 38 -16.74 -7.93 -3.35
N LYS A 39 -16.28 -8.65 -2.31
CA LYS A 39 -15.84 -10.06 -2.41
C LYS A 39 -16.97 -11.07 -2.63
N ASN A 40 -18.22 -10.72 -2.33
CA ASN A 40 -19.36 -11.64 -2.44
C ASN A 40 -20.16 -11.42 -3.73
N TYR A 41 -20.36 -10.17 -4.13
CA TYR A 41 -21.27 -9.77 -5.22
C TYR A 41 -20.56 -9.07 -6.39
N GLY A 42 -19.25 -8.80 -6.24
CA GLY A 42 -18.40 -8.19 -7.25
C GLY A 42 -17.35 -9.15 -7.80
N ILE A 43 -16.26 -8.57 -8.29
CA ILE A 43 -15.06 -9.33 -8.67
C ILE A 43 -14.28 -9.75 -7.41
N GLY A 44 -14.41 -8.96 -6.34
CA GLY A 44 -13.65 -9.10 -5.11
C GLY A 44 -12.22 -8.64 -5.27
N ALA A 45 -11.81 -7.60 -4.56
CA ALA A 45 -10.42 -7.18 -4.47
C ALA A 45 -10.23 -6.25 -3.27
N ASP A 46 -9.00 -6.15 -2.78
CA ASP A 46 -8.65 -5.16 -1.76
C ASP A 46 -8.61 -3.73 -2.33
N GLY A 47 -8.48 -3.59 -3.65
CA GLY A 47 -8.65 -2.32 -4.34
C GLY A 47 -8.64 -2.38 -5.86
N LEU A 48 -8.74 -1.21 -6.49
CA LEU A 48 -8.81 -1.02 -7.92
C LEU A 48 -7.77 0.01 -8.38
N ILE A 49 -7.03 -0.33 -9.44
CA ILE A 49 -5.99 0.51 -10.04
C ILE A 49 -6.39 0.85 -11.46
N LEU A 50 -6.48 2.15 -11.75
CA LEU A 50 -6.57 2.66 -13.12
C LEU A 50 -5.17 3.03 -13.61
N VAL A 51 -4.76 2.43 -14.72
CA VAL A 51 -3.49 2.75 -15.40
C VAL A 51 -3.73 3.88 -16.39
N ARG A 52 -3.17 5.05 -16.10
CA ARG A 52 -3.38 6.28 -16.87
C ARG A 52 -2.11 6.68 -17.62
N THR A 53 -2.25 7.52 -18.64
CA THR A 53 -1.13 8.28 -19.20
C THR A 53 -0.66 9.34 -18.20
N SER A 54 0.61 9.70 -18.24
CA SER A 54 1.20 10.77 -17.43
C SER A 54 1.93 11.75 -18.34
N GLU A 55 1.96 13.03 -17.96
CA GLU A 55 2.74 14.07 -18.65
C GLU A 55 4.19 14.15 -18.13
N VAL A 56 4.45 13.57 -16.96
CA VAL A 56 5.71 13.72 -16.21
C VAL A 56 6.43 12.39 -15.93
N SER A 57 5.84 11.27 -16.34
CA SER A 57 6.37 9.92 -16.14
C SER A 57 5.86 8.98 -17.23
N ASP A 58 6.29 7.71 -17.22
CA ASP A 58 5.86 6.74 -18.25
C ASP A 58 4.36 6.40 -18.13
N LEU A 59 3.84 6.31 -16.90
CA LEU A 59 2.44 6.01 -16.59
C LEU A 59 2.03 6.66 -15.27
N LYS A 60 0.72 6.81 -15.04
CA LYS A 60 0.15 7.25 -13.77
C LYS A 60 -0.69 6.16 -13.13
N MET A 61 -0.49 5.97 -11.84
CA MET A 61 -1.28 5.09 -10.98
C MET A 61 -2.37 5.89 -10.27
N GLU A 62 -3.62 5.57 -10.56
CA GLU A 62 -4.76 6.10 -9.81
C GLU A 62 -5.38 4.94 -9.03
N TYR A 63 -5.18 4.94 -7.72
CA TYR A 63 -5.48 3.82 -6.83
C TYR A 63 -6.65 4.13 -5.90
N TYR A 64 -7.60 3.21 -5.87
CA TYR A 64 -8.77 3.22 -5.00
C TYR A 64 -8.78 2.00 -4.09
N ASN A 65 -8.99 2.20 -2.80
CA ASN A 65 -9.28 1.11 -1.85
C ASN A 65 -10.65 0.49 -2.14
N TYR A 66 -10.91 -0.69 -1.56
CA TYR A 66 -12.20 -1.39 -1.70
C TYR A 66 -13.43 -0.57 -1.25
N ASP A 67 -13.25 0.39 -0.34
CA ASP A 67 -14.28 1.32 0.15
C ASP A 67 -14.47 2.55 -0.77
N GLY A 68 -13.72 2.60 -1.88
CA GLY A 68 -13.72 3.66 -2.87
C GLY A 68 -13.02 4.95 -2.44
N SER A 69 -12.31 4.96 -1.30
CA SER A 69 -11.37 6.04 -0.97
C SER A 69 -10.16 6.00 -1.90
N ILE A 70 -9.60 7.17 -2.21
CA ILE A 70 -8.35 7.28 -2.99
C ILE A 70 -7.19 7.06 -2.04
N ALA A 71 -6.22 6.24 -2.45
CA ALA A 71 -5.01 5.98 -1.69
C ALA A 71 -3.79 6.53 -2.40
N GLU A 72 -2.82 7.01 -1.61
CA GLU A 72 -1.69 7.76 -2.14
C GLU A 72 -0.68 6.87 -2.87
N MET A 73 -0.48 5.67 -2.31
CA MET A 73 0.52 4.72 -2.73
C MET A 73 0.12 3.31 -2.26
N CYS A 74 0.53 2.28 -3.01
CA CYS A 74 0.52 0.91 -2.54
C CYS A 74 1.69 0.13 -3.17
N GLY A 75 2.65 -0.32 -2.36
CA GLY A 75 3.83 -1.04 -2.85
C GLY A 75 3.48 -2.35 -3.57
N ASN A 76 2.47 -3.09 -3.10
CA ASN A 76 1.99 -4.30 -3.77
C ASN A 76 1.28 -3.96 -5.09
N GLY A 77 0.43 -2.93 -5.06
CA GLY A 77 -0.35 -2.48 -6.21
C GLY A 77 0.53 -1.98 -7.35
N ILE A 78 1.55 -1.18 -7.05
CA ILE A 78 2.43 -0.62 -8.09
C ILE A 78 3.30 -1.70 -8.76
N ARG A 79 3.70 -2.77 -8.03
CA ARG A 79 4.34 -3.95 -8.65
C ARG A 79 3.37 -4.66 -9.59
N CYS A 80 2.14 -4.90 -9.14
CA CYS A 80 1.11 -5.52 -9.98
C CYS A 80 0.82 -4.69 -11.24
N MET A 81 0.72 -3.37 -11.10
CA MET A 81 0.54 -2.43 -12.20
C MET A 81 1.72 -2.44 -13.18
N ALA A 82 2.96 -2.39 -12.69
CA ALA A 82 4.15 -2.42 -13.54
C ALA A 82 4.22 -3.71 -14.36
N ARG A 83 3.89 -4.86 -13.74
CA ARG A 83 3.78 -6.14 -14.44
C ARG A 83 2.71 -6.11 -15.52
N PHE A 84 1.51 -5.66 -15.15
CA PHE A 84 0.39 -5.53 -16.08
C PHE A 84 0.76 -4.66 -17.28
N ALA A 85 1.39 -3.50 -17.03
CA ALA A 85 1.79 -2.56 -18.07
C ALA A 85 2.83 -3.16 -19.03
N TYR A 86 3.82 -3.89 -18.50
CA TYR A 86 4.83 -4.58 -19.31
C TYR A 86 4.22 -5.71 -20.15
N GLU A 87 3.44 -6.60 -19.54
CA GLU A 87 2.84 -7.76 -20.22
C GLU A 87 1.77 -7.37 -21.25
N ASN A 88 1.14 -6.19 -21.10
CA ASN A 88 0.17 -5.64 -22.06
C ASN A 88 0.78 -4.63 -23.05
N ASN A 89 2.12 -4.52 -23.13
CA ASN A 89 2.83 -3.62 -24.03
C ASN A 89 2.46 -2.12 -23.89
N LEU A 90 2.03 -1.70 -22.70
CA LEU A 90 1.81 -0.28 -22.38
C LEU A 90 3.14 0.46 -22.17
N ILE A 91 4.17 -0.30 -21.79
CA ILE A 91 5.56 0.13 -21.68
C ILE A 91 6.46 -0.94 -22.30
N LYS A 92 7.65 -0.55 -22.78
CA LYS A 92 8.66 -1.48 -23.32
C LYS A 92 9.97 -1.47 -22.53
N SER A 93 10.25 -0.37 -21.83
CA SER A 93 11.45 -0.26 -21.00
C SER A 93 11.32 -1.13 -19.74
N LYS A 94 12.46 -1.66 -19.28
CA LYS A 94 12.56 -2.36 -17.99
C LYS A 94 12.79 -1.40 -16.82
N ASN A 95 13.22 -0.17 -17.09
CA ASN A 95 13.34 0.89 -16.09
C ASN A 95 12.34 1.98 -16.45
N ILE A 96 11.36 2.18 -15.57
CA ILE A 96 10.27 3.12 -15.79
C ILE A 96 10.06 4.00 -14.56
N SER A 97 9.24 5.01 -14.73
CA SER A 97 8.72 5.91 -13.72
C SER A 97 7.21 5.85 -13.72
N ILE A 98 6.60 5.78 -12.53
CA ILE A 98 5.15 5.83 -12.36
C ILE A 98 4.78 6.99 -11.44
N GLU A 99 3.96 7.91 -11.92
CA GLU A 99 3.35 8.97 -11.13
C GLU A 99 2.30 8.38 -10.17
N THR A 100 2.41 8.73 -8.89
CA THR A 100 1.44 8.43 -7.83
C THR A 100 1.11 9.71 -7.06
N LEU A 101 0.11 9.69 -6.18
CA LEU A 101 -0.13 10.84 -5.30
C LEU A 101 1.00 11.03 -4.27
N ALA A 102 1.74 9.96 -3.93
CA ALA A 102 2.97 10.02 -3.13
C ALA A 102 4.24 10.36 -3.95
N GLY A 103 4.07 10.99 -5.11
CA GLY A 103 5.15 11.37 -6.04
C GLY A 103 5.51 10.28 -7.06
N ILE A 104 6.52 10.56 -7.88
CA ILE A 104 6.99 9.64 -8.93
C ILE A 104 7.85 8.53 -8.32
N LYS A 105 7.54 7.27 -8.64
CA LYS A 105 8.29 6.08 -8.20
C LYS A 105 9.06 5.48 -9.36
N LYS A 106 10.33 5.15 -9.12
CA LYS A 106 11.18 4.45 -10.10
C LYS A 106 11.01 2.96 -9.94
N ILE A 107 10.89 2.25 -11.05
CA ILE A 107 10.61 0.82 -11.08
C ILE A 107 11.60 0.14 -12.02
N SER A 108 12.18 -0.96 -11.55
CA SER A 108 12.99 -1.87 -12.36
C SER A 108 12.32 -3.22 -12.48
N ILE A 109 12.17 -3.70 -13.71
CA ILE A 109 11.50 -4.94 -14.07
C ILE A 109 12.56 -5.95 -14.50
N ASP A 110 12.70 -7.00 -13.69
CA ASP A 110 13.58 -8.13 -13.97
C ASP A 110 12.78 -9.21 -14.70
N THR A 111 13.31 -9.68 -15.84
CA THR A 111 12.64 -10.67 -16.69
C THR A 111 13.53 -11.88 -16.92
N LYS A 112 12.93 -13.06 -16.95
CA LYS A 112 13.58 -14.32 -17.33
C LYS A 112 12.70 -15.05 -18.34
N ASP A 113 13.29 -15.52 -19.44
CA ASP A 113 12.58 -16.19 -20.54
C ASP A 113 11.37 -15.40 -21.07
N ASN A 114 11.55 -14.08 -21.25
CA ASN A 114 10.51 -13.13 -21.67
C ASN A 114 9.30 -13.02 -20.71
N LYS A 115 9.41 -13.50 -19.48
CA LYS A 115 8.40 -13.33 -18.43
C LYS A 115 8.93 -12.45 -17.31
N VAL A 116 8.05 -11.66 -16.71
CA VAL A 116 8.39 -10.87 -15.52
C VAL A 116 8.62 -11.82 -14.35
N GLU A 117 9.82 -11.76 -13.77
CA GLU A 117 10.22 -12.56 -12.61
C GLU A 117 10.11 -11.74 -11.33
N ASN A 118 10.72 -10.55 -11.33
CA ASN A 118 10.74 -9.66 -10.16
C ASN A 118 10.53 -8.20 -10.57
N ILE A 119 10.01 -7.41 -9.63
CA ILE A 119 9.82 -5.97 -9.78
C ILE A 119 10.33 -5.28 -8.54
N LYS A 120 11.30 -4.39 -8.74
CA LYS A 120 11.88 -3.55 -7.70
C LYS A 120 11.25 -2.17 -7.80
N VAL A 121 10.87 -1.62 -6.66
CA VAL A 121 10.25 -0.30 -6.56
C VAL A 121 11.12 0.53 -5.64
N ASP A 122 11.55 1.69 -6.14
CA ASP A 122 12.16 2.71 -5.31
C ASP A 122 11.06 3.41 -4.51
N MET A 123 10.99 3.10 -3.22
CA MET A 123 9.99 3.67 -2.30
C MET A 123 10.35 5.11 -1.89
N GLY A 124 11.58 5.55 -2.18
CA GLY A 124 12.14 6.81 -1.71
C GLY A 124 12.67 6.72 -0.27
N THR A 125 12.99 7.90 0.28
CA THR A 125 13.47 8.02 1.66
C THR A 125 12.29 8.01 2.63
N PRO A 126 12.36 7.25 3.74
CA PRO A 126 11.34 7.31 4.78
C PRO A 126 11.32 8.69 5.46
N GLU A 127 10.13 9.16 5.79
CA GLU A 127 9.94 10.35 6.62
C GLU A 127 9.71 9.92 8.07
N LEU A 128 10.45 10.55 8.98
CA LEU A 128 10.54 10.20 10.40
C LEU A 128 9.94 11.29 11.30
N ARG A 129 9.75 12.51 10.77
CA ARG A 129 9.23 13.63 11.53
C ARG A 129 7.74 13.46 11.82
N PRO A 130 7.30 13.54 13.08
CA PRO A 130 5.91 13.31 13.47
C PRO A 130 4.91 14.16 12.67
N GLU A 131 5.22 15.43 12.43
CA GLU A 131 4.36 16.36 11.68
C GLU A 131 4.11 15.93 10.24
N ASN A 132 5.07 15.24 9.62
CA ASN A 132 5.00 14.78 8.24
C ASN A 132 4.51 13.33 8.12
N ILE A 133 4.47 12.56 9.23
CA ILE A 133 3.80 11.25 9.34
C ILE A 133 2.32 11.41 9.77
N PRO A 134 1.78 12.63 9.77
CA PRO A 134 0.71 13.09 10.66
C PRO A 134 0.53 12.32 11.99
N VAL A 135 1.46 12.48 12.93
CA VAL A 135 1.35 11.98 14.32
C VAL A 135 1.28 13.13 15.32
N ASN A 136 0.19 13.21 16.09
CA ASN A 136 -0.07 14.27 17.06
C ASN A 136 0.67 14.05 18.40
N ILE A 137 2.00 13.99 18.34
CA ILE A 137 2.88 13.97 19.52
C ILE A 137 3.80 15.18 19.44
N LYS A 138 3.71 16.06 20.43
CA LYS A 138 4.49 17.31 20.47
C LYS A 138 5.92 17.05 20.98
N ASN A 139 6.84 17.96 20.62
CA ASN A 139 8.22 18.02 21.12
C ASN A 139 9.03 16.73 20.84
N LYS A 140 8.81 16.12 19.67
CA LYS A 140 9.56 14.95 19.19
C LYS A 140 10.02 15.20 17.77
N THR A 141 11.25 14.79 17.47
CA THR A 141 11.81 14.79 16.12
C THR A 141 11.53 13.48 15.39
N GLU A 142 11.31 12.41 16.15
CA GLU A 142 10.99 11.06 15.67
C GLU A 142 10.20 10.31 16.74
N ILE A 143 9.42 9.31 16.32
CA ILE A 143 8.63 8.44 17.21
C ILE A 143 9.24 7.04 17.17
N PHE A 144 10.26 6.81 18.00
CA PHE A 144 10.82 5.47 18.22
C PHE A 144 10.58 5.01 19.65
N ASN A 145 10.21 3.75 19.80
CA ASN A 145 9.91 3.08 21.07
C ASN A 145 8.98 3.91 21.98
N HIS A 146 8.01 4.61 21.38
CA HIS A 146 7.12 5.50 22.12
C HIS A 146 6.01 4.70 22.78
N LYS A 147 5.83 4.90 24.09
CA LYS A 147 4.83 4.17 24.85
C LYS A 147 3.43 4.77 24.68
N ILE A 148 2.47 3.95 24.28
CA ILE A 148 1.03 4.27 24.32
C ILE A 148 0.29 3.21 25.16
N SER A 149 -0.88 3.57 25.67
CA SER A 149 -1.72 2.66 26.45
C SER A 149 -3.12 2.62 25.87
N ILE A 150 -3.60 1.41 25.54
CA ILE A 150 -4.95 1.14 25.03
C ILE A 150 -5.54 0.01 25.86
N ASP A 151 -6.68 0.25 26.51
CA ASP A 151 -7.35 -0.71 27.40
C ASP A 151 -6.41 -1.37 28.41
N SER A 152 -5.58 -0.56 29.06
CA SER A 152 -4.58 -0.99 30.05
C SER A 152 -3.45 -1.89 29.50
N LYS A 153 -3.40 -2.18 28.19
CA LYS A 153 -2.22 -2.77 27.54
C LYS A 153 -1.30 -1.66 27.06
N GLU A 154 -0.01 -1.80 27.35
CA GLU A 154 1.03 -0.91 26.85
C GLU A 154 1.54 -1.42 25.49
N PHE A 155 1.78 -0.49 24.58
CA PHE A 155 2.42 -0.74 23.29
C PHE A 155 3.59 0.22 23.11
N PHE A 156 4.66 -0.28 22.51
CA PHE A 156 5.82 0.52 22.13
C PHE A 156 5.82 0.68 20.61
N ILE A 157 5.41 1.86 20.17
CA ILE A 157 5.20 2.15 18.75
C ILE A 157 6.41 2.83 18.13
N ASN A 158 6.60 2.59 16.84
CA ASN A 158 7.59 3.25 16.00
C ASN A 158 6.84 3.79 14.77
N CYS A 159 6.88 5.08 14.52
CA CYS A 159 6.14 5.67 13.40
C CYS A 159 7.08 6.07 12.27
N VAL A 160 6.66 5.77 11.03
CA VAL A 160 7.38 6.12 9.81
C VAL A 160 6.37 6.35 8.69
N SER A 161 6.72 7.17 7.71
CA SER A 161 5.96 7.30 6.46
C SER A 161 6.84 6.95 5.27
N ILE A 162 6.28 6.18 4.33
CA ILE A 162 6.86 5.87 3.01
C ILE A 162 6.00 6.46 1.88
N GLY A 163 5.24 7.51 2.20
CA GLY A 163 4.19 8.10 1.38
C GLY A 163 2.80 7.99 2.00
N ASN A 164 2.64 7.13 3.00
CA ASN A 164 1.45 6.92 3.84
C ASN A 164 1.92 6.53 5.27
N PRO A 165 1.12 6.77 6.32
CA PRO A 165 1.54 6.54 7.70
C PRO A 165 1.57 5.05 8.10
N HIS A 166 2.62 4.66 8.81
CA HIS A 166 2.84 3.34 9.39
C HIS A 166 3.20 3.43 10.88
N CYS A 167 2.70 2.47 11.66
CA CYS A 167 2.90 2.30 13.08
C CYS A 167 3.38 0.87 13.35
N VAL A 168 4.69 0.73 13.58
CA VAL A 168 5.36 -0.54 13.74
C VAL A 168 5.53 -0.86 15.22
N ILE A 169 5.08 -2.05 15.63
CA ILE A 169 5.18 -2.57 16.99
C ILE A 169 6.03 -3.83 16.95
N PHE A 170 7.21 -3.78 17.58
CA PHE A 170 8.03 -4.96 17.77
C PHE A 170 7.50 -5.78 18.94
N LEU A 171 7.30 -7.08 18.71
CA LEU A 171 6.91 -8.02 19.75
C LEU A 171 8.03 -8.22 20.75
N GLN A 172 7.67 -8.34 22.03
CA GLN A 172 8.62 -8.60 23.10
C GLN A 172 9.07 -10.07 23.09
N GLU A 173 10.16 -10.35 23.79
CA GLU A 173 10.64 -11.72 23.96
C GLU A 173 9.54 -12.59 24.59
N GLY A 174 9.28 -13.75 23.98
CA GLY A 174 8.21 -14.67 24.40
C GLY A 174 6.84 -14.41 23.79
N GLU A 175 6.62 -13.29 23.10
CA GLU A 175 5.40 -13.07 22.32
C GLU A 175 5.47 -13.79 20.95
N ASP A 176 4.38 -14.44 20.56
CA ASP A 176 4.24 -15.10 19.25
C ASP A 176 3.33 -14.28 18.33
N ILE A 177 3.85 -13.89 17.18
CA ILE A 177 3.12 -13.15 16.16
C ILE A 177 1.84 -13.85 15.70
N ASN A 178 1.84 -15.19 15.65
CA ASN A 178 0.66 -15.97 15.25
C ASN A 178 -0.49 -15.87 16.25
N THR A 179 -0.22 -15.40 17.47
CA THR A 179 -1.21 -15.27 18.54
C THR A 179 -1.67 -13.83 18.77
N VAL A 180 -1.10 -12.86 18.04
CA VAL A 180 -1.49 -11.45 18.16
C VAL A 180 -2.96 -11.30 17.73
N PRO A 181 -3.86 -10.80 18.59
CA PRO A 181 -5.27 -10.67 18.24
C PRO A 181 -5.50 -9.41 17.38
N LEU A 182 -5.15 -9.50 16.09
CA LEU A 182 -5.23 -8.40 15.12
C LEU A 182 -6.63 -7.79 15.04
N SER A 183 -7.68 -8.61 15.10
CA SER A 183 -9.07 -8.14 15.09
C SER A 183 -9.42 -7.26 16.30
N LYS A 184 -8.74 -7.46 17.43
CA LYS A 184 -8.92 -6.63 18.63
C LYS A 184 -8.08 -5.37 18.58
N TRP A 185 -6.79 -5.50 18.24
CA TRP A 185 -5.83 -4.39 18.37
C TRP A 185 -5.71 -3.53 17.12
N GLY A 186 -5.80 -4.12 15.93
CA GLY A 186 -5.61 -3.43 14.65
C GLY A 186 -6.53 -2.20 14.52
N PHE A 187 -7.84 -2.39 14.69
CA PHE A 187 -8.81 -1.29 14.63
C PHE A 187 -8.56 -0.20 15.69
N LYS A 188 -8.17 -0.59 16.91
CA LYS A 188 -7.93 0.35 18.01
C LYS A 188 -6.66 1.17 17.80
N LEU A 189 -5.62 0.56 17.24
CA LEU A 189 -4.35 1.21 16.92
C LEU A 189 -4.48 2.10 15.68
N GLU A 190 -5.13 1.61 14.62
CA GLU A 190 -5.42 2.37 13.39
C GLU A 190 -6.12 3.70 13.71
N ASN A 191 -7.12 3.67 14.60
CA ASN A 191 -7.94 4.82 14.95
C ASN A 191 -7.48 5.50 16.25
N TYR A 192 -6.27 5.22 16.73
CA TYR A 192 -5.80 5.77 17.99
C TYR A 192 -5.62 7.30 17.88
N LYS A 193 -5.97 8.03 18.94
CA LYS A 193 -6.12 9.51 18.96
C LYS A 193 -4.92 10.32 18.46
N ILE A 194 -3.73 9.73 18.42
CA ILE A 194 -2.52 10.39 17.93
C ILE A 194 -2.41 10.36 16.41
N PHE A 195 -3.22 9.55 15.71
CA PHE A 195 -3.23 9.40 14.25
C PHE A 195 -4.45 10.10 13.64
N PRO A 196 -4.40 11.42 13.38
CA PRO A 196 -5.51 12.17 12.78
C PRO A 196 -5.97 11.60 11.45
N ASN A 197 -5.04 11.04 10.66
CA ASN A 197 -5.31 10.47 9.34
C ASN A 197 -5.36 8.93 9.37
N LYS A 198 -5.56 8.35 10.57
CA LYS A 198 -5.34 6.92 10.83
C LYS A 198 -3.91 6.47 10.52
N THR A 199 -3.62 5.19 10.71
CA THR A 199 -2.31 4.62 10.36
C THR A 199 -2.43 3.15 9.96
N ASN A 200 -1.52 2.69 9.11
CA ASN A 200 -1.26 1.25 8.98
C ASN A 200 -0.54 0.77 10.24
N VAL A 201 -0.83 -0.48 10.65
CA VAL A 201 -0.30 -1.04 11.89
C VAL A 201 0.36 -2.37 11.57
N GLU A 202 1.65 -2.47 11.84
CA GLU A 202 2.44 -3.68 11.63
C GLU A 202 2.93 -4.22 12.96
N PHE A 203 2.69 -5.51 13.21
CA PHE A 203 3.34 -6.24 14.30
C PHE A 203 4.53 -7.00 13.72
N VAL A 204 5.69 -6.90 14.38
CA VAL A 204 6.93 -7.46 13.84
C VAL A 204 7.63 -8.30 14.90
N GLN A 205 7.94 -9.53 14.55
CA GLN A 205 8.80 -10.41 15.33
C GLN A 205 10.17 -10.49 14.65
N ILE A 206 11.22 -10.07 15.37
CA ILE A 206 12.60 -10.15 14.86
C ILE A 206 13.05 -11.61 14.97
N LYS A 207 13.50 -12.21 13.84
CA LYS A 207 14.09 -13.56 13.84
C LYS A 207 15.61 -13.48 13.94
N ASN A 208 16.22 -12.57 13.19
CA ASN A 208 17.65 -12.22 13.24
C ASN A 208 17.89 -10.88 12.52
N ASP A 209 19.15 -10.45 12.40
CA ASP A 209 19.54 -9.17 11.78
C ASP A 209 19.17 -9.02 10.29
N ARG A 210 18.68 -10.10 9.65
CA ARG A 210 18.32 -10.13 8.22
C ARG A 210 16.93 -10.71 7.96
N GLU A 211 16.18 -11.03 8.99
CA GLU A 211 14.90 -11.72 8.86
C GLU A 211 13.91 -11.23 9.91
N LEU A 212 12.76 -10.79 9.41
CA LEU A 212 11.62 -10.35 10.20
C LEU A 212 10.42 -11.24 9.83
N ASN A 213 9.60 -11.55 10.82
CA ASN A 213 8.28 -12.15 10.61
C ASN A 213 7.23 -11.09 10.93
N MET A 214 6.25 -10.92 10.04
CA MET A 214 5.22 -9.88 10.13
C MET A 214 3.88 -10.36 9.59
#